data_AF-A0A419EG04-F1
#
_entry.id   AF-A0A419EG04-F1
#
_cell.length_a   1.000
_cell.length_b   1.000
_cell.length_c   1.000
_cell.angle_alpha   90.00
_cell.angle_beta   90.00
_cell.angle_gamma   90.00
#
_symmetry.space_group_name_H-M   'P 1'
#
loop_
_entity.id
_entity.type
_entity.pdbx_description
1 polymer ?
#
loop_
_entity_poly.entity_id
_entity_poly.type
_entity_poly.pdbx_seq_one_letter_code
_entity_poly.pdbx_strand_id
1 'polypeptide(L)'
;MTVLRRWQATIVDEAGNVQPAATVTVRHTATGNLVTTLKSNRAGTGGLSNPVTADANGFAFFYVAGGRYDITATKGAFSRTWTDVAIGT
;
A
#
# COMPACT_ATOMS: atom_id res chain seq x y z
N MET A 1 18.37 9.15 10.64
CA MET A 1 17.23 8.25 10.92
C MET A 1 16.22 8.40 9.77
N THR A 2 15.88 7.31 9.07
CA THR A 2 14.87 7.37 8.01
C THR A 2 13.49 7.57 8.63
N VAL A 3 12.81 8.64 8.23
CA VAL A 3 11.45 8.91 8.71
C VAL A 3 10.47 8.07 7.91
N LEU A 4 9.74 7.18 8.60
CA LEU A 4 8.69 6.38 7.99
C LEU A 4 7.35 7.11 8.02
N ARG A 5 6.63 6.99 6.91
CA ARG A 5 5.38 7.69 6.65
C ARG A 5 4.34 6.69 6.19
N ARG A 6 3.10 6.90 6.63
CA ARG A 6 2.00 5.96 6.40
C ARG A 6 1.31 6.28 5.10
N TRP A 7 1.06 5.26 4.30
CA TRP A 7 -0.05 5.25 3.36
C TRP A 7 -1.18 4.39 3.93
N GLN A 8 -2.42 4.81 3.72
CA GLN A 8 -3.60 4.05 4.09
C GLN A 8 -4.74 4.34 3.12
N ALA A 9 -5.58 3.34 2.88
CA ALA A 9 -6.81 3.51 2.12
C ALA A 9 -7.83 2.44 2.53
N THR A 10 -9.10 2.77 2.36
CA THR A 10 -10.17 1.78 2.29
C THR A 10 -10.36 1.41 0.81
N ILE A 11 -10.18 0.13 0.50
CA ILE A 11 -10.28 -0.39 -0.86
C ILE A 11 -11.76 -0.59 -1.20
N VAL A 12 -12.25 0.24 -2.12
CA VAL A 12 -13.61 0.19 -2.67
C VAL A 12 -13.56 0.17 -4.19
N ASP A 13 -14.55 -0.47 -4.82
CA ASP A 13 -14.78 -0.42 -6.26
C ASP A 13 -15.43 0.92 -6.69
N GLU A 14 -15.70 1.06 -8.00
CA GLU A 14 -16.31 2.27 -8.57
C GLU A 14 -17.76 2.49 -8.12
N ALA A 15 -18.45 1.43 -7.71
CA ALA A 15 -19.79 1.51 -7.13
C ALA A 15 -19.77 1.80 -5.61
N GLY A 16 -18.57 1.88 -5.00
CA GLY A 16 -18.38 2.12 -3.57
C GLY A 16 -18.46 0.86 -2.70
N ASN A 17 -18.54 -0.34 -3.29
CA ASN A 17 -18.53 -1.57 -2.51
C ASN A 17 -17.13 -1.85 -1.97
N VAL A 18 -17.06 -2.14 -0.68
CA VAL A 18 -15.82 -2.53 0.01
C VAL A 18 -15.28 -3.83 -0.58
N GLN A 19 -13.98 -3.85 -0.84
CA GLN A 19 -13.23 -5.00 -1.32
C GLN A 19 -12.42 -5.59 -0.16
N PRO A 20 -13.01 -6.43 0.72
CA PRO A 20 -12.29 -7.02 1.85
C PRO A 20 -11.24 -8.01 1.36
N ALA A 21 -10.13 -8.17 2.08
CA ALA A 21 -9.03 -9.06 1.70
C ALA A 21 -8.41 -8.76 0.31
N ALA A 22 -8.55 -7.53 -0.19
CA ALA A 22 -7.84 -7.11 -1.39
C ALA A 22 -6.33 -7.09 -1.15
N THR A 23 -5.57 -7.50 -2.16
CA THR A 23 -4.11 -7.58 -2.13
C THR A 23 -3.51 -6.28 -2.64
N VAL A 24 -2.78 -5.56 -1.79
CA VAL A 24 -2.13 -4.27 -2.09
C VAL A 24 -0.65 -4.50 -2.34
N THR A 25 -0.24 -4.29 -3.58
CA THR A 25 1.16 -4.37 -4.04
C THR A 25 1.74 -2.96 -4.15
N VAL A 26 2.96 -2.76 -3.66
CA VAL A 26 3.64 -1.46 -3.68
C VAL A 26 4.95 -1.54 -4.48
N ARG A 27 5.15 -0.65 -5.44
CA ARG A 27 6.36 -0.56 -6.26
C ARG A 27 6.93 0.86 -6.23
N HIS A 28 8.24 0.99 -6.39
CA HIS A 28 8.86 2.30 -6.60
C HIS A 28 8.47 2.85 -7.97
N THR A 29 7.89 4.05 -8.06
CA THR A 29 7.46 4.63 -9.35
C THR A 29 8.63 4.79 -10.33
N ALA A 30 9.81 5.17 -9.82
CA ALA A 30 10.98 5.44 -10.68
C ALA A 30 11.58 4.18 -11.32
N THR A 31 11.45 3.01 -10.69
CA THR A 31 12.14 1.77 -11.13
C THR A 31 11.20 0.61 -11.42
N GLY A 32 9.94 0.68 -11.00
CA GLY A 32 8.99 -0.43 -11.04
C GLY A 32 9.31 -1.57 -10.06
N ASN A 33 10.40 -1.49 -9.28
CA ASN A 33 10.81 -2.54 -8.37
C ASN A 33 9.86 -2.68 -7.18
N LEU A 34 9.63 -3.92 -6.74
CA LEU A 34 8.82 -4.21 -5.57
C LEU A 34 9.48 -3.62 -4.31
N VAL A 35 8.70 -2.92 -3.49
CA VAL A 35 9.19 -2.38 -2.22
C VAL A 35 9.32 -3.51 -1.20
N THR A 36 10.53 -3.78 -0.73
CA THR A 36 10.82 -4.85 0.25
C THR A 36 10.92 -4.35 1.70
N THR A 37 10.79 -3.04 1.90
CA THR A 37 11.05 -2.36 3.19
C THR A 37 9.78 -1.87 3.89
N LEU A 38 8.61 -2.38 3.52
CA LEU A 38 7.34 -2.02 4.16
C LEU A 38 7.34 -2.39 5.65
N LYS A 39 6.68 -1.56 6.45
CA LYS A 39 6.59 -1.71 7.91
C LYS A 39 5.15 -1.62 8.39
N SER A 40 4.83 -2.35 9.46
CA SER A 40 3.51 -2.32 10.10
C SER A 40 3.37 -1.20 11.14
N ASN A 41 4.47 -0.58 11.56
CA ASN A 41 4.46 0.50 12.53
C ASN A 41 5.40 1.66 12.17
N ARG A 42 5.14 2.83 12.75
CA ARG A 42 5.93 4.05 12.54
C ARG A 42 7.37 3.91 13.05
N ALA A 43 7.59 3.09 14.07
CA ALA A 43 8.90 2.84 14.66
C ALA A 43 9.83 2.02 13.74
N GLY A 44 9.29 1.38 12.70
CA GLY A 44 10.05 0.58 11.74
C GLY A 44 10.48 -0.80 12.26
N THR A 45 10.00 -1.21 13.44
CA THR A 45 10.37 -2.46 14.08
C THR A 45 9.56 -3.65 13.56
N GLY A 46 8.31 -3.41 13.13
CA GLY A 46 7.46 -4.45 12.55
C GLY A 46 7.66 -4.55 11.04
N GLY A 47 8.33 -5.60 10.57
CA GLY A 47 8.39 -5.92 9.14
C GLY A 47 7.01 -6.25 8.59
N LEU A 48 6.74 -5.84 7.34
CA LEU A 48 5.50 -6.16 6.65
C LEU A 48 5.83 -6.67 5.24
N SER A 49 5.20 -7.77 4.84
CA SER A 49 5.35 -8.32 3.49
C SER A 49 4.72 -7.41 2.45
N ASN A 50 5.20 -7.53 1.22
CA ASN A 50 4.60 -6.93 0.05
C ASN A 50 4.35 -8.06 -0.96
N PRO A 51 3.10 -8.41 -1.25
CA PRO A 51 1.88 -7.63 -1.02
C PRO A 51 1.34 -7.59 0.42
N VAL A 52 0.55 -6.56 0.73
CA VAL A 52 -0.21 -6.37 1.99
C VAL A 52 -1.67 -6.73 1.76
N THR A 53 -2.29 -7.51 2.64
CA THR A 53 -3.71 -7.85 2.56
C THR A 53 -4.56 -6.86 3.34
N ALA A 54 -5.61 -6.31 2.72
CA ALA A 54 -6.60 -5.47 3.39
C ALA A 54 -7.44 -6.28 4.39
N ASP A 55 -7.97 -5.63 5.43
CA ASP A 55 -8.81 -6.29 6.43
C ASP A 55 -10.25 -6.55 5.93
N ALA A 56 -11.12 -7.00 6.84
CA ALA A 56 -12.53 -7.29 6.56
C ALA A 56 -13.36 -6.05 6.18
N ASN A 57 -12.87 -4.85 6.48
CA ASN A 57 -13.46 -3.58 6.07
C ASN A 57 -12.77 -3.02 4.82
N GLY A 58 -11.91 -3.80 4.17
CA GLY A 58 -11.11 -3.35 3.04
C GLY A 58 -10.06 -2.31 3.42
N PHE A 59 -9.75 -2.13 4.70
CA PHE A 59 -8.74 -1.18 5.13
C PHE A 59 -7.34 -1.78 5.00
N ALA A 60 -6.45 -1.05 4.32
CA ALA A 60 -5.05 -1.41 4.18
C ALA A 60 -4.17 -0.21 4.57
N PHE A 61 -3.04 -0.49 5.21
CA PHE A 61 -2.03 0.51 5.49
C PHE A 61 -0.64 -0.11 5.54
N PHE A 62 0.37 0.72 5.33
CA PHE A 62 1.76 0.38 5.55
C PHE A 62 2.55 1.65 5.86
N TYR A 63 3.74 1.46 6.40
CA TYR A 63 4.74 2.51 6.57
C TYR A 63 5.93 2.25 5.64
N VAL A 64 6.43 3.30 5.01
CA VAL A 64 7.60 3.26 4.12
C VAL A 64 8.40 4.56 4.26
N ALA A 65 9.65 4.56 3.80
CA ALA A 65 10.45 5.78 3.69
C ALA A 65 9.78 6.81 2.77
N GLY A 66 10.15 8.09 2.91
CA GLY A 66 9.66 9.14 2.02
C GLY A 66 10.01 8.85 0.55
N GLY A 67 9.06 9.00 -0.37
CA GLY A 67 9.26 8.70 -1.78
C GLY A 67 7.98 8.69 -2.61
N ARG A 68 8.12 8.25 -3.86
CA ARG A 68 7.03 8.10 -4.84
C ARG A 68 6.82 6.63 -5.19
N TYR A 69 5.57 6.18 -5.11
CA TYR A 69 5.22 4.77 -5.22
C TYR A 69 3.98 4.55 -6.08
N ASP A 70 4.00 3.45 -6.83
CA ASP A 70 2.82 2.91 -7.49
C ASP A 70 2.22 1.85 -6.59
N ILE A 71 0.92 1.97 -6.33
CA ILE A 71 0.18 1.13 -5.40
C ILE A 71 -0.96 0.48 -6.19
N THR A 72 -1.01 -0.84 -6.22
CA THR A 72 -2.05 -1.59 -6.93
C THR A 72 -2.79 -2.48 -5.95
N ALA A 73 -4.10 -2.28 -5.81
CA ALA A 73 -4.99 -3.17 -5.07
C ALA A 73 -5.73 -4.09 -6.04
N THR A 74 -5.73 -5.40 -5.79
CA THR A 74 -6.43 -6.39 -6.63
C THR A 74 -7.25 -7.37 -5.80
N LYS A 75 -8.37 -7.84 -6.37
CA LYS A 75 -9.20 -8.92 -5.82
C LYS A 75 -10.05 -9.56 -6.91
N GLY A 76 -9.75 -10.79 -7.32
CA GLY A 76 -10.45 -11.42 -8.45
C GLY A 76 -10.33 -10.55 -9.71
N ALA A 77 -11.45 -10.09 -10.27
CA ALA A 77 -11.47 -9.17 -11.41
C ALA A 77 -11.29 -7.68 -11.04
N PHE A 78 -11.42 -7.31 -9.76
CA PHE A 78 -11.20 -5.95 -9.31
C PHE A 78 -9.71 -5.58 -9.35
N SER A 79 -9.40 -4.41 -9.89
CA SER A 79 -8.08 -3.80 -9.85
C SER A 79 -8.20 -2.29 -9.73
N ARG A 80 -7.40 -1.69 -8.85
CA ARG A 80 -7.27 -0.24 -8.72
C ARG A 80 -5.81 0.12 -8.53
N THR A 81 -5.32 1.06 -9.34
CA THR A 81 -3.94 1.54 -9.27
C THR A 81 -3.92 3.01 -8.91
N TRP A 82 -3.11 3.37 -7.92
CA TRP A 82 -2.68 4.74 -7.66
C TRP A 82 -1.23 4.87 -8.14
N THR A 83 -1.02 5.69 -9.15
CA THR A 83 0.31 5.94 -9.73
C THR A 83 0.95 7.16 -9.10
N ASP A 84 2.28 7.14 -8.97
CA ASP A 84 3.09 8.28 -8.51
C ASP A 84 2.64 8.88 -7.17
N VAL A 85 2.27 8.03 -6.21
CA VAL A 85 1.81 8.45 -4.89
C VAL A 85 3.00 8.97 -4.09
N ALA A 86 3.01 10.28 -3.83
CA ALA A 86 3.97 10.90 -2.92
C ALA A 86 3.61 10.54 -1.47
N ILE A 87 4.49 9.81 -0.80
CA ILE A 87 4.39 9.48 0.62
C ILE A 87 5.54 10.17 1.32
N GLY A 88 5.25 11.12 2.22
CA GLY A 88 6.27 11.61 3.13
C GLY A 88 7.37 12.49 2.54
N THR A 89 7.13 13.06 1.37
CA THR A 89 8.02 13.99 0.65
C THR A 89 8.12 15.34 1.36
#